data_AF-A0A2T3B4F9-F1
#
_entry.id   AF-A0A2T3B4F9-F1
#
_cell.length_a   1.000
_cell.length_b   1.000
_cell.length_c   1.000
_cell.angle_alpha   90.00
_cell.angle_beta   90.00
_cell.angle_gamma   90.00
#
_symmetry.space_group_name_H-M   'P 1'
#
loop_
_entity.id
_entity.type
_entity.pdbx_description
1 polymer ?
#
loop_
_entity_poly.entity_id
_entity_poly.type
_entity_poly.pdbx_seq_one_letter_code
_entity_poly.pdbx_strand_id
1 'polypeptide(L)'
;MPTDNTRREVEDRSEEGSVGLPDLGDSIDAMTFEQILEMDDDEDEREFSRSIVFGFFEQAEQTFTKMDDALKDGDLSQLSSLGHFLKGSSATLGLTKVKDSCEKIQHYGQKKDDAGTTDEPDEATCLSRIKETLVAVKEEYAEVEKVLKKFYGS
;
A
#
# COMPACT_ATOMS: atom_id res chain seq x y z
N MET A 1 -27.78 59.49 -27.54
CA MET A 1 -26.46 59.25 -28.17
C MET A 1 -25.38 59.67 -27.18
N PRO A 2 -24.24 58.97 -27.02
CA PRO A 2 -23.96 57.55 -27.21
C PRO A 2 -23.09 56.88 -26.09
N THR A 3 -23.19 55.54 -26.02
CA THR A 3 -22.20 54.44 -25.80
C THR A 3 -21.31 54.26 -24.55
N ASP A 4 -21.26 52.98 -24.11
CA ASP A 4 -20.08 52.09 -23.93
C ASP A 4 -20.13 51.32 -22.59
N ASN A 5 -20.66 50.08 -22.55
CA ASN A 5 -19.93 48.79 -22.63
C ASN A 5 -18.66 48.72 -21.76
N THR A 6 -18.72 47.98 -20.65
CA THR A 6 -17.62 47.06 -20.25
C THR A 6 -18.18 46.00 -19.30
N ARG A 7 -18.12 44.78 -19.81
CA ARG A 7 -18.24 43.48 -19.16
C ARG A 7 -16.86 43.14 -18.56
N ARG A 8 -16.77 42.77 -17.29
CA ARG A 8 -15.64 42.04 -16.67
C ARG A 8 -16.22 41.11 -15.62
N GLU A 9 -16.36 39.83 -15.96
CA GLU A 9 -15.35 38.76 -15.86
C GLU A 9 -15.50 38.06 -14.52
N VAL A 10 -16.09 36.87 -14.61
CA VAL A 10 -16.23 35.89 -13.55
C VAL A 10 -14.88 35.18 -13.52
N GLU A 11 -14.05 35.48 -12.53
CA GLU A 11 -12.84 34.70 -12.29
C GLU A 11 -13.25 33.43 -11.54
N ASP A 12 -13.39 32.38 -12.34
CA ASP A 12 -13.25 30.98 -11.98
C ASP A 12 -11.98 30.82 -11.14
N ARG A 13 -12.14 30.62 -9.83
CA ARG A 13 -11.02 30.33 -8.93
C ARG A 13 -10.66 28.87 -9.11
N SER A 14 -9.66 28.70 -9.95
CA SER A 14 -8.83 27.54 -10.21
C SER A 14 -8.72 26.60 -9.01
N GLU A 15 -8.92 25.33 -9.30
CA GLU A 15 -8.53 24.18 -8.49
C GLU A 15 -7.03 24.27 -8.17
N GLU A 16 -6.67 24.74 -6.97
CA GLU A 16 -5.32 24.62 -6.43
C GLU A 16 -5.24 23.34 -5.59
N GLY A 17 -4.37 22.41 -6.00
CA GLY A 17 -3.89 21.34 -5.13
C GLY A 17 -3.87 19.91 -5.67
N SER A 18 -3.79 19.67 -6.98
CA SER A 18 -3.34 18.36 -7.49
C SER A 18 -2.17 18.58 -8.42
N VAL A 19 -0.99 18.69 -7.81
CA VAL A 19 0.27 18.83 -8.55
C VAL A 19 0.63 17.44 -9.08
N GLY A 20 0.00 17.07 -10.20
CA GLY A 20 0.52 16.08 -11.14
C GLY A 20 1.10 14.80 -10.55
N LEU A 21 0.44 14.15 -9.60
CA LEU A 21 0.77 12.78 -9.27
C LEU A 21 0.58 11.95 -10.55
N PRO A 22 1.61 11.21 -11.01
CA PRO A 22 1.41 10.24 -12.07
C PRO A 22 0.34 9.26 -11.62
N ASP A 23 -0.36 8.66 -12.58
CA ASP A 23 -1.31 7.59 -12.30
C ASP A 23 -0.60 6.43 -11.58
N LEU A 24 -0.61 6.47 -10.24
CA LEU A 24 -0.08 5.45 -9.35
C LEU A 24 -1.00 4.22 -9.31
N GLY A 25 -2.13 4.28 -10.02
CA GLY A 25 -3.15 3.24 -10.13
C GLY A 25 -3.95 3.04 -8.83
N ASP A 26 -4.93 2.14 -8.91
CA ASP A 26 -5.86 1.84 -7.80
C ASP A 26 -5.20 1.10 -6.61
N SER A 27 -3.93 0.71 -6.73
CA SER A 27 -3.21 -0.07 -5.71
C SER A 27 -2.52 0.81 -4.66
N ILE A 28 -2.46 2.14 -4.88
CA ILE A 28 -1.78 3.10 -4.00
C ILE A 28 -2.77 4.22 -3.66
N ASP A 29 -3.00 4.45 -2.38
CA ASP A 29 -3.79 5.58 -1.88
C ASP A 29 -3.01 6.87 -2.11
N ALA A 30 -3.42 7.61 -3.15
CA ALA A 30 -2.75 8.82 -3.59
C ALA A 30 -2.64 9.86 -2.45
N MET A 31 -3.68 10.01 -1.63
CA MET A 31 -3.67 10.99 -0.53
C MET A 31 -2.62 10.67 0.54
N THR A 32 -2.51 9.40 0.94
CA THR A 32 -1.49 8.96 1.90
C THR A 32 -0.10 9.10 1.29
N PHE A 33 0.07 8.74 0.02
CA PHE A 33 1.36 8.81 -0.64
C PHE A 33 1.81 10.27 -0.88
N GLU A 34 0.90 11.17 -1.22
CA GLU A 34 1.15 12.61 -1.40
C GLU A 34 1.71 13.23 -0.12
N GLN A 35 1.15 12.89 1.04
CA GLN A 35 1.67 13.36 2.33
C GLN A 35 3.13 12.95 2.58
N ILE A 36 3.58 11.82 2.03
CA ILE A 36 4.97 11.38 2.13
C ILE A 36 5.86 12.19 1.19
N LEU A 37 5.36 12.50 -0.02
CA LEU A 37 6.09 13.34 -0.98
C LEU A 37 6.21 14.78 -0.49
N GLU A 38 5.21 15.31 0.20
CA GLU A 38 5.25 16.63 0.84
C GLU A 38 6.33 16.74 1.95
N MET A 39 6.87 15.61 2.41
CA MET A 39 7.99 15.58 3.36
C MET A 39 9.36 15.62 2.70
N ASP A 40 9.45 15.54 1.36
CA ASP A 40 10.71 15.73 0.65
C ASP A 40 11.09 17.22 0.61
N ASP A 41 12.35 17.52 0.93
CA ASP A 41 12.88 18.88 0.85
C ASP A 41 13.09 19.36 -0.62
N ASP A 42 13.25 18.40 -1.54
CA ASP A 42 13.48 18.62 -2.97
C ASP A 42 12.64 17.63 -3.81
N GLU A 43 11.80 18.17 -4.70
CA GLU A 43 10.86 17.40 -5.52
C GLU A 43 11.52 16.55 -6.62
N ASP A 44 12.77 16.84 -6.98
CA ASP A 44 13.54 16.09 -7.99
C ASP A 44 14.36 14.96 -7.34
N GLU A 45 14.98 15.22 -6.18
CA GLU A 45 15.80 14.22 -5.48
C GLU A 45 14.96 13.21 -4.69
N ARG A 46 13.88 13.68 -4.06
CA ARG A 46 12.93 12.89 -3.25
C ARG A 46 13.60 11.92 -2.28
N GLU A 47 14.68 12.35 -1.63
CA GLU A 47 15.53 11.48 -0.81
C GLU A 47 14.75 10.79 0.31
N PHE A 48 13.87 11.53 0.99
CA PHE A 48 13.10 11.01 2.11
C PHE A 48 12.09 9.97 1.64
N SER A 49 11.19 10.31 0.72
CA SER A 49 10.14 9.37 0.27
C SER A 49 10.74 8.15 -0.42
N ARG A 50 11.82 8.33 -1.19
CA ARG A 50 12.59 7.23 -1.79
C ARG A 50 13.17 6.32 -0.72
N SER A 51 13.78 6.86 0.33
CA SER A 51 14.37 6.03 1.39
C SER A 51 13.33 5.13 2.08
N ILE A 52 12.13 5.66 2.35
CA ILE A 52 11.05 4.90 2.99
C ILE A 52 10.50 3.83 2.04
N VAL A 53 10.29 4.16 0.76
CA VAL A 53 9.77 3.22 -0.24
C VAL A 53 10.73 2.07 -0.51
N PHE A 54 12.02 2.35 -0.71
CA PHE A 54 13.00 1.30 -0.94
C PHE A 54 13.27 0.48 0.33
N GLY A 55 13.24 1.10 1.50
CA GLY A 55 13.29 0.39 2.78
C GLY A 55 12.09 -0.55 2.99
N PHE A 56 10.89 -0.14 2.54
CA PHE A 56 9.73 -1.02 2.52
C PHE A 56 9.93 -2.23 1.61
N PHE A 57 10.52 -2.07 0.42
CA PHE A 57 10.76 -3.20 -0.49
C PHE A 57 11.62 -4.28 0.16
N GLU A 58 12.75 -3.89 0.75
CA GLU A 58 13.62 -4.83 1.47
C GLU A 58 12.88 -5.51 2.63
N GLN A 59 12.09 -4.75 3.38
CA GLN A 59 11.30 -5.27 4.48
C GLN A 59 10.23 -6.27 4.01
N ALA A 60 9.54 -5.98 2.90
CA ALA A 60 8.52 -6.83 2.32
C ALA A 60 9.11 -8.16 1.85
N GLU A 61 10.20 -8.14 1.07
CA GLU A 61 10.88 -9.35 0.59
C GLU A 61 11.37 -10.25 1.73
N GLN A 62 11.98 -9.64 2.76
CA GLN A 62 12.41 -10.37 3.95
C GLN A 62 11.22 -10.97 4.72
N THR A 63 10.11 -10.23 4.81
CA THR A 63 8.92 -10.69 5.50
C THR A 63 8.23 -11.82 4.75
N PHE A 64 8.12 -11.74 3.43
CA PHE A 64 7.59 -12.81 2.59
C PHE A 64 8.41 -14.10 2.70
N THR A 65 9.75 -13.99 2.74
CA THR A 65 10.61 -15.15 2.97
C THR A 65 10.31 -15.80 4.32
N LYS A 66 10.19 -15.01 5.39
CA LYS A 66 9.82 -15.52 6.72
C LYS A 66 8.42 -16.13 6.76
N MET A 67 7.46 -15.57 6.00
CA MET A 67 6.11 -16.12 5.87
C MET A 67 6.12 -17.47 5.14
N ASP A 68 6.92 -17.62 4.09
CA ASP A 68 7.06 -18.91 3.39
C ASP A 68 7.64 -19.98 4.32
N ASP A 69 8.60 -19.63 5.17
CA ASP A 69 9.17 -20.57 6.14
C ASP A 69 8.19 -20.92 7.26
N ALA A 70 7.52 -19.91 7.84
CA ALA A 70 6.48 -20.15 8.85
C ALA A 70 5.30 -20.99 8.30
N LEU A 71 4.96 -20.84 7.01
CA LEU A 71 3.98 -21.70 6.34
C LEU A 71 4.43 -23.16 6.23
N LYS A 72 5.71 -23.42 5.98
CA LYS A 72 6.25 -24.80 5.95
C LYS A 72 6.20 -25.43 7.34
N ASP A 73 6.46 -24.64 8.36
CA ASP A 73 6.46 -25.08 9.76
C ASP A 73 5.04 -25.12 10.37
N GLY A 74 4.05 -24.55 9.69
CA GLY A 74 2.67 -24.46 10.18
C GLY A 74 2.47 -23.47 11.33
N ASP A 75 3.38 -22.50 11.51
CA ASP A 75 3.36 -21.57 12.63
C ASP A 75 2.38 -20.40 12.38
N LEU A 76 1.11 -20.63 12.71
CA LEU A 76 0.04 -19.62 12.60
C LEU A 76 0.31 -18.35 13.44
N SER A 77 0.98 -18.49 14.60
CA SER A 77 1.29 -17.35 15.47
C SER A 77 2.33 -16.43 14.83
N GLN A 78 3.36 -17.03 14.24
CA GLN A 78 4.37 -16.30 13.49
C GLN A 78 3.77 -15.66 12.24
N LEU A 79 2.93 -16.39 11.48
CA LEU A 79 2.23 -15.85 10.31
C LEU A 79 1.35 -14.65 10.68
N SER A 80 0.61 -14.72 11.79
CA SER A 80 -0.17 -13.59 12.30
C SER A 80 0.72 -12.38 12.59
N SER A 81 1.85 -12.61 13.24
CA SER A 81 2.78 -11.54 13.64
C SER A 81 3.43 -10.87 12.44
N LEU A 82 3.85 -11.65 11.44
CA LEU A 82 4.41 -11.15 10.19
C LEU A 82 3.36 -10.40 9.36
N GLY A 83 2.12 -10.91 9.30
CA GLY A 83 1.00 -10.23 8.64
C GLY A 83 0.71 -8.87 9.27
N HIS A 84 0.65 -8.81 10.60
CA HIS A 84 0.47 -7.55 11.33
C HIS A 84 1.60 -6.54 11.06
N PHE A 85 2.85 -7.02 11.07
CA PHE A 85 4.03 -6.19 10.82
C PHE A 85 3.99 -5.57 9.41
N LEU A 86 3.80 -6.38 8.38
CA LEU A 86 3.80 -5.89 7.00
C LEU A 86 2.55 -5.06 6.67
N LYS A 87 1.41 -5.34 7.30
CA LYS A 87 0.20 -4.50 7.24
C LYS A 87 0.51 -3.08 7.70
N GLY A 88 1.18 -2.92 8.84
CA GLY A 88 1.52 -1.60 9.39
C GLY A 88 2.41 -0.80 8.44
N SER A 89 3.45 -1.44 7.91
CA SER A 89 4.38 -0.81 6.97
C SER A 89 3.73 -0.44 5.64
N SER A 90 2.88 -1.32 5.10
CA SER A 90 2.13 -1.08 3.86
C SER A 90 1.14 0.06 4.01
N ALA A 91 0.48 0.17 5.17
CA ALA A 91 -0.46 1.24 5.46
C ALA A 91 0.22 2.63 5.49
N THR A 92 1.44 2.71 6.02
CA THR A 92 2.22 3.97 6.03
C THR A 92 2.44 4.52 4.63
N LEU A 93 2.62 3.65 3.64
CA LEU A 93 2.85 4.02 2.24
C LEU A 93 1.56 4.11 1.39
N GLY A 94 0.39 3.92 1.99
CA GLY A 94 -0.88 3.90 1.25
C GLY A 94 -1.09 2.67 0.37
N LEU A 95 -0.37 1.56 0.59
CA LEU A 95 -0.44 0.36 -0.26
C LEU A 95 -1.67 -0.48 0.12
N THR A 96 -2.84 -0.07 -0.34
CA THR A 96 -4.15 -0.56 0.15
C THR A 96 -4.33 -2.06 -0.03
N LYS A 97 -4.08 -2.60 -1.23
CA LYS A 97 -4.23 -4.03 -1.50
C LYS A 97 -3.28 -4.88 -0.68
N VAL A 98 -2.00 -4.50 -0.63
CA VAL A 98 -0.97 -5.19 0.16
C VAL A 98 -1.34 -5.19 1.65
N LYS A 99 -1.78 -4.03 2.17
CA LYS A 99 -2.28 -3.88 3.54
C LYS A 99 -3.43 -4.85 3.82
N ASP A 100 -4.44 -4.89 2.96
CA ASP A 100 -5.65 -5.69 3.17
C ASP A 100 -5.35 -7.19 3.10
N SER A 101 -4.49 -7.62 2.18
CA SER A 101 -4.01 -9.02 2.12
C SER A 101 -3.18 -9.39 3.35
N CYS A 102 -2.33 -8.49 3.86
CA CYS A 102 -1.60 -8.71 5.12
C CYS A 102 -2.53 -8.81 6.32
N GLU A 103 -3.63 -8.04 6.35
CA GLU A 103 -4.66 -8.13 7.38
C GLU A 103 -5.38 -9.48 7.36
N LYS A 104 -5.70 -10.02 6.18
CA LYS A 104 -6.24 -11.37 6.05
C LYS A 104 -5.28 -12.43 6.60
N ILE A 105 -3.98 -12.35 6.26
CA ILE A 105 -2.95 -13.25 6.81
C ILE A 105 -2.91 -13.14 8.34
N GLN A 106 -3.01 -11.92 8.88
CA GLN A 106 -3.10 -11.70 10.32
C GLN A 106 -4.31 -12.44 10.93
N HIS A 107 -5.50 -12.29 10.35
CA HIS A 107 -6.72 -12.90 10.86
C HIS A 107 -6.69 -14.44 10.76
N TYR A 108 -6.27 -15.00 9.63
CA TYR A 108 -6.13 -16.45 9.49
C TYR A 108 -5.10 -17.02 10.47
N GLY A 109 -4.00 -16.31 10.74
CA GLY A 109 -3.02 -16.71 11.75
C GLY A 109 -3.60 -16.70 13.18
N GLN A 110 -4.65 -15.92 13.43
CA GLN A 110 -5.43 -15.93 14.67
C GLN A 110 -6.56 -16.98 14.67
N LYS A 111 -6.61 -17.85 13.65
CA LYS A 111 -7.65 -18.86 13.41
C LYS A 111 -9.02 -18.24 13.15
N LYS A 112 -9.05 -17.07 12.50
CA LYS A 112 -10.27 -16.35 12.13
C LYS A 112 -10.45 -16.27 10.62
N ASP A 113 -11.67 -15.97 10.20
CA ASP A 113 -12.00 -15.65 8.81
C ASP A 113 -11.31 -14.38 8.31
N ASP A 114 -11.47 -14.08 7.02
CA ASP A 114 -10.84 -12.90 6.39
C ASP A 114 -11.26 -11.58 7.05
N ALA A 115 -12.50 -11.51 7.52
CA ALA A 115 -13.04 -10.36 8.25
C ALA A 115 -12.58 -10.28 9.72
N GLY A 116 -11.95 -11.33 10.27
CA GLY A 116 -11.54 -11.40 11.67
C GLY A 116 -12.71 -11.53 12.65
N THR A 117 -13.87 -11.98 12.17
CA THR A 117 -15.15 -12.03 12.89
C THR A 117 -15.52 -13.42 13.39
N THR A 118 -15.24 -14.46 12.61
CA THR A 118 -15.63 -15.84 12.91
C THR A 118 -14.38 -16.71 13.01
N ASP A 119 -14.42 -17.75 13.84
CA ASP A 119 -13.35 -18.74 13.87
C ASP A 119 -13.40 -19.64 12.63
N GLU A 120 -12.22 -19.96 12.09
CA GLU A 120 -12.06 -20.98 11.05
C GLU A 120 -12.25 -22.39 11.62
N PRO A 121 -12.71 -23.35 10.81
CA PRO A 121 -13.07 -24.68 11.29
C PRO A 121 -11.86 -25.48 11.82
N ASP A 122 -10.68 -25.26 11.26
CA ASP A 122 -9.43 -25.92 11.65
C ASP A 122 -8.18 -25.17 11.15
N GLU A 123 -7.02 -25.56 11.68
CA GLU A 123 -5.73 -24.97 11.34
C GLU A 123 -5.32 -25.23 9.89
N ALA A 124 -5.72 -26.36 9.29
CA ALA A 124 -5.39 -26.69 7.90
C ALA A 124 -6.07 -25.71 6.93
N THR A 125 -7.31 -25.33 7.22
CA THR A 125 -8.05 -24.31 6.49
C THR A 125 -7.36 -22.96 6.61
N CYS A 126 -6.93 -22.57 7.82
CA CYS A 126 -6.16 -21.34 8.03
C CYS A 126 -4.88 -21.32 7.18
N LEU A 127 -4.08 -22.39 7.22
CA LEU A 127 -2.83 -22.49 6.46
C LEU A 127 -3.08 -22.47 4.94
N SER A 128 -4.14 -23.11 4.45
CA SER A 128 -4.52 -23.08 3.04
C SER A 128 -4.86 -21.66 2.58
N ARG A 129 -5.69 -20.94 3.36
CA ARG A 129 -6.07 -19.56 3.05
C ARG A 129 -4.91 -18.60 3.14
N ILE A 130 -4.02 -18.76 4.13
CA ILE A 130 -2.78 -17.96 4.22
C ILE A 130 -1.91 -18.21 2.99
N LYS A 131 -1.76 -19.46 2.55
CA LYS A 131 -0.98 -19.77 1.35
C LYS A 131 -1.53 -19.10 0.10
N GLU A 132 -2.85 -19.15 -0.11
CA GLU A 132 -3.51 -18.47 -1.23
C GLU A 132 -3.33 -16.94 -1.15
N THR A 133 -3.53 -16.38 0.05
CA THR A 133 -3.38 -14.94 0.29
C THR A 133 -1.92 -14.49 0.14
N LEU A 134 -0.95 -15.33 0.50
CA LEU A 134 0.47 -15.03 0.34
C LEU A 134 0.88 -14.97 -1.14
N VAL A 135 0.23 -15.75 -2.01
CA VAL A 135 0.42 -15.62 -3.46
C VAL A 135 -0.14 -14.28 -3.94
N ALA A 136 -1.37 -13.95 -3.55
CA ALA A 136 -2.01 -12.69 -3.93
C ALA A 136 -1.21 -11.46 -3.48
N VAL A 137 -0.78 -11.40 -2.22
CA VAL A 137 -0.02 -10.25 -1.69
C VAL A 137 1.32 -10.06 -2.39
N LYS A 138 1.97 -11.14 -2.85
CA LYS A 138 3.23 -11.06 -3.60
C LYS A 138 3.00 -10.49 -5.00
N GLU A 139 1.88 -10.82 -5.65
CA GLU A 139 1.49 -10.25 -6.94
C GLU A 139 1.13 -8.77 -6.79
N GLU A 140 0.29 -8.42 -5.80
CA GLU A 140 -0.08 -7.04 -5.46
C GLU A 140 1.16 -6.19 -5.14
N TYR A 141 2.09 -6.74 -4.37
CA TYR A 141 3.38 -6.11 -4.09
C TYR A 141 4.19 -5.86 -5.37
N ALA A 142 4.31 -6.86 -6.26
CA ALA A 142 5.09 -6.71 -7.49
C ALA A 142 4.52 -5.65 -8.43
N GLU A 143 3.19 -5.50 -8.48
CA GLU A 143 2.53 -4.42 -9.22
C GLU A 143 2.93 -3.05 -8.67
N VAL A 144 2.79 -2.85 -7.36
CA VAL A 144 3.15 -1.60 -6.67
C VAL A 144 4.63 -1.29 -6.82
N GLU A 145 5.49 -2.28 -6.60
CA GLU A 145 6.94 -2.15 -6.69
C GLU A 145 7.36 -1.66 -8.08
N LYS A 146 6.76 -2.21 -9.14
CA LYS A 146 7.00 -1.78 -10.52
C LYS A 146 6.58 -0.32 -10.75
N VAL A 147 5.41 0.08 -10.24
CA VAL A 147 4.89 1.45 -10.36
C VAL A 147 5.82 2.44 -9.66
N LEU A 148 6.19 2.15 -8.41
CA LEU A 148 7.05 3.00 -7.59
C LEU A 148 8.50 3.04 -8.10
N LYS A 149 9.07 1.92 -8.57
CA LYS A 149 10.39 1.92 -9.21
C LYS A 149 10.41 2.76 -10.48
N LYS A 150 9.33 2.74 -11.27
CA LYS A 150 9.20 3.62 -12.43
C LYS A 150 9.10 5.08 -11.99
N PHE A 151 8.33 5.38 -10.95
CA PHE A 151 8.18 6.73 -10.40
C PHE A 151 9.50 7.35 -9.94
N TYR A 152 10.32 6.63 -9.16
CA TYR A 152 11.61 7.10 -8.66
C TYR A 152 12.81 6.87 -9.61
N GLY A 153 12.57 6.27 -10.78
CA GLY A 153 13.58 6.01 -11.80
C GLY A 153 13.36 6.79 -13.09
N SER A 154 12.29 7.60 -13.16
CA SER A 154 11.99 8.51 -14.26
C SER A 154 12.64 9.87 -14.05
#